data_AF-D3LTR7-F1
#
_entry.id   AF-D3LTR7-F1
#
_cell.length_a   1.000
_cell.length_b   1.000
_cell.length_c   1.000
_cell.angle_alpha   90.00
_cell.angle_beta   90.00
_cell.angle_gamma   90.00
#
_symmetry.space_group_name_H-M   'P 1'
#
loop_
_entity.id
_entity.type
_entity.pdbx_description
1 polymer ?
#
loop_
_entity_poly.entity_id
_entity_poly.type
_entity_poly.pdbx_seq_one_letter_code
_entity_poly.pdbx_strand_id
1 'polypeptide(L)' 'MFCPECQTELREGVRQCPICGTRQPITLPPPEPTMPQAPPKTLTPYRLIGFLIILLILLIGLFHLQQ' A
#
# COMPACT_ATOMS: atom_id res chain seq x y z
N MET A 1 -19.86 10.49 -21.46
CA MET A 1 -21.23 9.98 -21.19
C MET A 1 -22.25 11.10 -21.42
N PHE A 2 -23.47 10.81 -21.87
CA PHE A 2 -24.51 11.84 -22.07
C PHE A 2 -25.48 11.89 -20.89
N CYS A 3 -25.99 13.06 -20.55
CA CYS A 3 -27.05 13.17 -19.54
C CYS A 3 -28.37 12.58 -20.07
N PRO A 4 -29.06 11.71 -19.33
CA PRO A 4 -30.33 11.13 -19.80
C PRO A 4 -31.45 12.17 -19.94
N GLU A 5 -31.36 13.30 -19.23
CA GLU A 5 -32.42 14.32 -19.20
C GLU A 5 -32.24 15.39 -20.28
N CYS A 6 -31.03 15.94 -20.41
CA CYS A 6 -30.76 17.05 -21.34
C CYS A 6 -29.86 16.68 -22.51
N GLN A 7 -29.40 15.42 -22.60
CA GLN A 7 -28.56 14.89 -23.67
C GLN A 7 -27.27 15.68 -23.95
N THR A 8 -26.86 16.56 -23.03
CA THR A 8 -25.56 17.24 -23.12
C THR A 8 -24.44 16.23 -22.92
N GLU A 9 -23.31 16.48 -23.57
CA GLU A 9 -22.08 15.73 -23.34
C GLU A 9 -21.56 16.01 -21.94
N LEU A 10 -21.26 14.95 -21.19
CA LEU A 10 -20.63 15.03 -19.87
C LEU A 10 -19.33 14.25 -19.82
N ARG A 11 -18.37 14.87 -19.15
CA ARG A 11 -17.09 14.30 -18.81
C ARG A 11 -17.25 13.19 -17.78
N GLU A 12 -16.45 12.15 -17.90
CA GLU A 12 -16.45 11.01 -16.96
C GLU A 12 -16.03 11.48 -15.56
N GLY A 13 -16.67 10.93 -14.52
CA GLY A 13 -16.40 11.28 -13.12
C GLY A 13 -17.20 12.45 -12.53
N VAL A 14 -18.10 13.09 -13.29
CA VAL A 14 -18.97 14.15 -12.75
C VAL A 14 -20.18 13.58 -12.00
N ARG A 15 -20.45 14.11 -10.80
CA ARG A 15 -21.54 13.62 -9.93
C ARG A 15 -22.92 14.15 -10.33
N GLN A 16 -22.94 15.29 -11.03
CA GLN A 16 -24.14 16.05 -11.34
C GLN A 16 -23.95 16.76 -12.67
N CYS A 17 -25.02 16.81 -13.47
CA CYS A 17 -25.03 17.56 -14.72
C CYS A 17 -25.00 19.07 -14.44
N PRO A 18 -24.02 19.82 -14.99
CA PRO A 18 -23.92 21.27 -14.74
C PRO A 18 -25.03 22.07 -15.44
N ILE A 19 -25.71 21.47 -16.43
CA ILE A 19 -26.76 22.14 -17.21
C ILE A 19 -28.14 21.99 -16.55
N CYS A 20 -28.59 20.77 -16.27
CA CYS A 20 -29.93 20.51 -15.72
C CYS A 20 -29.95 20.14 -14.23
N GLY A 21 -28.78 19.94 -13.60
CA GLY A 21 -28.71 19.56 -12.19
C GLY A 21 -29.01 18.09 -11.89
N THR A 22 -29.26 17.25 -12.91
CA THR A 22 -29.53 15.81 -12.71
C THR A 22 -28.29 15.09 -12.16
N ARG A 23 -28.46 14.30 -11.09
CA ARG A 23 -27.38 13.46 -10.54
C ARG A 23 -27.08 12.32 -11.50
N GLN A 24 -25.81 12.13 -11.82
CA GLN A 24 -25.39 11.03 -12.69
C GLN A 24 -24.85 9.88 -11.84
N PRO A 25 -25.19 8.62 -12.18
CA PRO A 25 -24.55 7.47 -11.57
C PRO A 25 -23.08 7.48 -12.00
N ILE A 26 -22.18 7.83 -11.09
CA ILE A 26 -20.75 7.87 -11.37
C ILE A 26 -20.29 6.41 -11.51
N THR A 27 -20.07 5.96 -12.74
CA THR A 27 -19.14 4.87 -12.97
C THR A 27 -17.75 5.47 -12.79
N LEU A 28 -17.19 5.35 -11.58
CA LEU A 28 -15.79 5.67 -11.36
C LEU A 28 -14.97 4.86 -12.38
N PRO A 29 -13.94 5.45 -13.03
CA PRO A 29 -12.98 4.62 -13.75
C PRO A 29 -12.47 3.54 -12.78
N PRO A 30 -12.27 2.30 -13.25
CA PRO A 30 -11.73 1.23 -12.41
C PRO A 30 -10.54 1.77 -11.62
N PRO A 31 -10.44 1.52 -10.30
CA PRO A 31 -9.32 1.99 -9.51
C PRO A 31 -8.04 1.55 -10.24
N GLU A 32 -7.19 2.51 -10.58
CA GLU A 32 -5.92 2.23 -11.23
C GLU A 32 -5.22 1.12 -10.43
N PRO A 33 -4.66 0.09 -11.10
CA PRO A 33 -3.97 -0.99 -10.42
C PRO A 33 -2.91 -0.37 -9.52
N THR A 34 -3.21 -0.36 -8.22
CA THR A 34 -2.29 0.12 -7.20
C THR A 34 -1.10 -0.81 -7.29
N MET A 35 0.02 -0.30 -7.82
CA MET A 35 1.27 -1.03 -7.86
C MET A 35 1.52 -1.60 -6.45
N PRO A 36 1.96 -2.87 -6.33
CA PRO A 36 2.26 -3.48 -5.04
C PRO A 36 3.17 -2.54 -4.25
N GLN A 37 2.63 -1.98 -3.16
CA GLN A 37 3.42 -1.14 -2.28
C GLN A 37 4.58 -2.00 -1.78
N ALA A 38 5.80 -1.46 -1.87
CA ALA A 38 7.01 -2.13 -1.42
C ALA A 38 6.75 -2.75 -0.04
N PRO A 39 7.19 -4.01 0.18
CA PRO A 39 6.81 -4.77 1.37
C PRO A 39 7.10 -3.92 2.61
N PRO A 40 6.15 -3.82 3.56
CA PRO A 40 6.39 -3.09 4.78
C PRO A 40 7.65 -3.66 5.39
N LYS A 41 8.61 -2.78 5.70
CA LYS A 41 9.86 -3.15 6.35
C LYS A 41 9.51 -3.63 7.75
N THR A 42 9.10 -4.89 7.84
CA THR A 42 8.83 -5.56 9.10
C THR A 42 10.16 -5.55 9.83
N LEU A 43 10.23 -4.79 10.93
CA LEU A 43 11.36 -4.78 11.83
C LEU A 43 11.35 -6.14 12.55
N THR A 44 11.88 -7.13 11.85
CA THR A 44 11.69 -8.55 12.11
C THR A 44 12.59 -8.97 13.29
N PRO A 45 12.14 -9.90 14.16
CA PRO A 45 12.87 -10.42 15.34
C PRO A 45 14.30 -10.96 15.07
N TYR A 46 14.69 -11.03 13.80
CA TYR A 46 16.01 -11.41 13.31
C TYR A 46 17.17 -10.58 13.90
N ARG A 47 16.93 -9.32 14.27
CA ARG A 47 17.97 -8.49 14.92
C ARG A 47 18.36 -9.03 16.30
N LEU A 48 17.39 -9.47 17.10
CA LEU A 48 17.64 -10.00 18.45
C LEU A 48 18.34 -11.36 18.39
N ILE A 49 17.88 -12.23 17.47
CA ILE A 49 18.47 -13.55 17.26
C ILE A 49 19.94 -13.43 16.84
N GLY A 50 20.26 -12.48 15.94
CA GLY A 50 21.64 -12.22 15.54
C GLY A 50 22.55 -11.80 16.71
N PHE A 51 22.06 -10.93 17.61
CA PHE A 51 22.83 -10.52 18.78
C PHE A 51 23.10 -11.68 19.75
N LEU A 52 22.12 -12.56 19.98
CA LEU A 52 22.28 -13.72 20.86
C LEU A 52 23.32 -14.71 20.31
N ILE A 53 23.32 -14.94 18.99
CA ILE A 53 24.29 -15.83 18.34
C ILE A 53 25.72 -15.28 18.47
N ILE A 54 25.91 -13.97 18.22
CA ILE A 54 27.24 -13.34 18.33
C ILE A 54 27.75 -13.40 19.78
N LEU A 55 26.89 -13.11 20.76
CA LEU A 55 27.25 -13.18 22.18
C LEU A 55 27.67 -14.60 22.59
N LEU A 56 26.93 -15.62 22.15
CA LEU A 56 27.24 -17.02 22.43
C LEU A 56 28.62 -17.42 21.87
N ILE A 57 28.92 -17.05 20.61
CA ILE A 57 30.21 -17.36 19.97
C ILE A 57 31.37 -16.71 20.72
N LEU A 58 31.22 -15.45 21.15
CA LEU A 58 32.24 -14.76 21.93
C LEU A 58 32.48 -15.44 23.29
N LEU A 59 31.42 -15.84 23.99
CA LEU A 59 31.55 -16.55 25.27
C LEU A 59 32.25 -17.91 25.10
N ILE A 60 31.89 -18.69 24.09
CA ILE A 60 32.54 -19.97 23.78
C ILE A 60 34.01 -19.76 23.41
N GLY A 61 34.31 -18.77 22.55
CA GLY A 61 35.68 -18.45 22.16
C GLY A 61 36.56 -18.03 23.34
N LEU A 62 36.03 -17.19 24.24
CA LEU A 62 36.72 -16.80 25.47
C LEU A 62 36.91 -17.99 26.42
N PHE A 63 35.93 -18.88 26.52
CA PHE A 63 36.02 -20.08 27.34
C PHE A 63 37.08 -21.06 26.81
N HIS A 64 37.12 -21.24 25.49
CA HIS A 64 38.11 -22.10 24.84
C HIS A 64 39.53 -21.49 24.85
N LEU A 65 39.65 -20.17 25.02
CA LEU A 65 40.95 -19.51 25.23
C LEU A 65 41.46 -19.66 26.68
N GLN A 66 40.58 -20.01 27.62
CA GLN A 66 40.90 -20.20 29.04
C GLN A 66 41.17 -21.68 29.41
N GLN A 67 40.83 -22.64 28.54
CA GLN A 67 41.24 -24.05 28.63
C GLN A 67 42.56 -24.29 27.90
#